data_AF-A0A3D0PRL3-F1
#
_entry.id   AF-A0A3D0PRL3-F1
#
_cell.length_a   1.000
_cell.length_b   1.000
_cell.length_c   1.000
_cell.angle_alpha   90.00
_cell.angle_beta   90.00
_cell.angle_gamma   90.00
#
_symmetry.space_group_name_H-M   'P 1'
#
loop_
_entity.id
_entity.type
_entity.pdbx_description
1 polymer ?
#
loop_
_entity_poly.entity_id
_entity_poly.type
_entity_poly.pdbx_seq_one_letter_code
_entity_poly.pdbx_strand_id
1 'polypeptide(L)' 'MNRCGRPVCSLDIPSGVCADTGEFSPDTVQASWTIAFDSLKYAHVGGPGIFLCGETIPADIGIPEKCHEILE' A
#
# COMPACT_ATOMS: atom_id res chain seq x y z
N MET A 1 -3.50 13.34 9.83
CA MET A 1 -2.25 12.55 9.93
C MET A 1 -1.08 13.29 9.33
N ASN A 2 -1.12 13.68 8.05
CA ASN A 2 0.01 14.32 7.34
C ASN A 2 0.66 15.55 8.01
N ARG A 3 -0.07 16.28 8.86
CA ARG A 3 0.44 17.49 9.56
C ARG A 3 0.82 17.26 11.03
N CYS A 4 0.80 16.03 11.54
CA CYS A 4 1.07 15.77 12.96
C CYS A 4 2.56 15.78 13.33
N GLY A 5 3.47 15.90 12.35
CA GLY A 5 4.92 15.92 12.58
C GLY A 5 5.50 14.60 13.08
N ARG A 6 4.78 13.49 12.91
CA ARG A 6 5.22 12.14 13.27
C ARG A 6 5.21 11.26 12.02
N PRO A 7 6.09 10.25 11.94
CA PRO A 7 6.00 9.21 10.91
C PRO A 7 4.62 8.55 10.92
N VAL A 8 4.09 8.27 9.74
CA VAL A 8 2.77 7.62 9.56
C VAL A 8 2.99 6.25 8.97
N CYS A 9 2.40 5.23 9.58
CA CYS A 9 2.37 3.88 9.04
C CYS A 9 0.96 3.59 8.53
N SER A 10 0.86 3.25 7.25
CA SER A 10 -0.38 2.79 6.64
C SER A 10 -0.44 1.27 6.72
N LEU A 11 -1.63 0.75 6.99
CA LEU A 11 -1.91 -0.67 6.91
C LEU A 11 -2.65 -0.96 5.61
N ASP A 12 -2.16 -1.94 4.90
CA ASP A 12 -2.51 -2.33 3.55
C ASP A 12 -2.20 -1.28 2.48
N ILE A 13 -2.86 -0.13 2.51
CA ILE A 13 -2.73 0.96 1.52
C ILE A 13 -2.95 2.31 2.23
N PRO A 14 -2.21 3.38 1.87
CA PRO A 14 -2.51 4.71 2.40
C PRO A 14 -3.96 5.11 2.10
N SER A 15 -4.72 5.46 3.14
CA SER A 15 -6.12 5.83 3.00
C SER A 15 -6.28 7.01 2.04
N GLY A 16 -7.02 6.79 0.95
CA GLY A 16 -7.23 7.75 -0.15
C GLY A 16 -6.54 7.36 -1.47
N VAL A 17 -5.68 6.34 -1.48
CA VAL A 17 -5.13 5.73 -2.71
C VAL A 17 -6.02 4.58 -3.19
N CYS A 18 -6.29 4.53 -4.50
CA CYS A 18 -6.90 3.38 -5.15
C CYS A 18 -5.86 2.25 -5.35
N ALA A 19 -6.16 1.05 -4.86
CA ALA A 19 -5.26 -0.11 -4.90
C ALA A 19 -4.80 -0.51 -6.31
N ASP A 20 -5.74 -0.44 -7.26
CA ASP A 20 -5.57 -1.03 -8.59
C ASP A 20 -4.95 -0.04 -9.60
N THR A 21 -5.16 1.27 -9.40
CA THR A 21 -4.69 2.31 -10.33
C THR A 21 -3.59 3.19 -9.75
N GLY A 22 -3.49 3.25 -8.42
CA GLY A 22 -2.63 4.20 -7.71
C GLY A 22 -3.15 5.64 -7.74
N GLU A 23 -4.30 5.94 -8.34
CA GLU A 23 -4.89 7.29 -8.27
C GLU A 23 -5.28 7.65 -6.83
N PHE A 24 -5.24 8.94 -6.50
CA PHE A 24 -5.49 9.40 -5.14
C PHE A 24 -6.13 10.80 -5.08
N SER A 25 -6.75 11.10 -3.94
CA SER A 25 -7.36 12.42 -3.66
C SER A 25 -6.38 13.39 -2.97
N PRO A 26 -6.57 14.73 -3.04
CA PRO A 26 -5.61 15.72 -2.52
C PRO A 26 -5.20 15.58 -1.04
N ASP A 27 -6.07 15.05 -0.17
CA ASP A 27 -5.80 14.88 1.27
C ASP A 27 -5.40 13.44 1.66
N THR A 28 -4.95 12.65 0.69
CA THR A 28 -4.53 11.26 0.91
C THR A 28 -3.37 11.16 1.90
N VAL A 29 -3.36 10.09 2.69
CA VAL A 29 -2.31 9.82 3.67
C VAL A 29 -0.94 9.72 2.99
N GLN A 30 0.05 10.42 3.55
CA GLN A 30 1.46 10.28 3.17
C GLN A 30 2.15 9.40 4.19
N ALA A 31 2.44 8.15 3.82
CA ALA A 31 3.03 7.17 4.69
C ALA A 31 4.56 7.22 4.66
N SER A 32 5.19 7.01 5.81
CA SER A 32 6.60 6.67 5.91
C SER A 32 6.82 5.18 5.61
N TRP A 33 5.87 4.34 6.04
CA TRP A 33 5.81 2.91 5.75
C TRP A 33 4.40 2.45 5.42
N THR A 34 4.27 1.48 4.52
CA THR A 34 3.03 0.77 4.27
C THR A 34 3.23 -0.72 4.49
N ILE A 35 2.45 -1.32 5.40
CA ILE A 35 2.45 -2.76 5.62
C ILE A 35 1.39 -3.37 4.72
N ALA A 36 1.79 -3.88 3.56
CA ALA A 36 0.88 -4.51 2.62
C ALA A 36 0.52 -5.91 3.12
N PHE A 37 -0.77 -6.24 3.27
CA PHE A 37 -1.13 -7.59 3.69
C PHE A 37 -1.05 -8.56 2.52
N ASP A 38 -0.40 -9.70 2.75
CA ASP A 38 -0.20 -10.75 1.78
C ASP A 38 0.65 -10.32 0.57
N SER A 39 0.03 -9.71 -0.43
CA SER A 39 0.66 -9.33 -1.69
C SER A 39 0.76 -7.81 -1.85
N LEU A 40 1.73 -7.37 -2.66
CA LEU A 40 1.79 -5.98 -3.13
C LEU A 40 0.63 -5.69 -4.08
N LYS A 41 0.03 -4.51 -3.94
CA LYS A 41 -0.99 -3.98 -4.86
C LYS A 41 -0.31 -3.09 -5.90
N TYR A 42 -0.98 -2.82 -7.02
CA TYR A 42 -0.41 -1.97 -8.07
C TYR A 42 0.00 -0.60 -7.51
N ALA A 43 -0.80 -0.02 -6.62
CA ALA A 43 -0.50 1.23 -5.92
C ALA A 43 0.88 1.28 -5.20
N HIS A 44 1.44 0.13 -4.81
CA HIS A 44 2.73 0.04 -4.13
C HIS A 44 3.93 0.03 -5.08
N VAL A 45 3.71 -0.36 -6.33
CA VAL A 45 4.78 -0.64 -7.30
C VAL A 45 4.63 0.16 -8.60
N GLY A 46 3.50 0.84 -8.79
CA GLY A 46 3.14 1.59 -9.99
C GLY A 46 2.10 2.67 -9.74
N GLY A 47 1.85 3.47 -10.77
CA GLY A 47 0.96 4.62 -10.70
C GLY A 47 1.47 5.77 -9.81
N PRO A 48 0.68 6.84 -9.64
CA PRO A 48 1.09 8.01 -8.86
C PRO A 48 1.06 7.76 -7.35
N GLY A 49 0.29 6.77 -6.87
CA GLY A 49 0.16 6.40 -5.46
C GLY A 49 1.43 5.84 -4.82
N ILE A 50 2.40 5.38 -5.62
CA ILE A 50 3.68 4.86 -5.14
C ILE A 50 4.41 5.87 -4.24
N PHE A 51 4.31 7.17 -4.56
CA PHE A 51 4.96 8.25 -3.81
C PHE A 51 4.31 8.51 -2.44
N LEU A 52 3.12 7.97 -2.20
CA LEU A 52 2.39 8.10 -0.93
C LEU A 52 2.57 6.89 -0.02
N CYS A 53 3.09 5.78 -0.54
CA CYS A 53 3.23 4.52 0.19
C CYS A 53 4.46 4.48 1.10
N GLY A 54 5.47 5.31 0.83
CA GLY A 54 6.75 5.22 1.53
C GLY A 54 7.43 3.87 1.30
N GLU A 55 8.15 3.36 2.30
CA GLU A 55 8.70 2.01 2.25
C GLU A 55 7.58 0.97 2.40
N THR A 56 7.42 0.08 1.42
CA THR A 56 6.37 -0.93 1.43
C THR A 56 6.91 -2.29 1.86
N ILE A 57 6.25 -2.90 2.84
CA ILE A 57 6.65 -4.17 3.44
C ILE A 57 5.47 -5.15 3.31
N PRO A 58 5.57 -6.20 2.49
CA PRO A 58 4.60 -7.29 2.47
C PRO A 58 4.64 -8.04 3.80
N ALA A 59 3.48 -8.25 4.42
CA ALA A 59 3.32 -9.04 5.62
C ALA A 59 2.65 -10.37 5.28
N ASP A 60 3.32 -11.46 5.65
CA ASP A 60 2.71 -12.78 5.69
C ASP A 60 1.61 -12.79 6.76
N ILE A 61 0.38 -13.03 6.31
CA ILE A 61 -0.82 -13.13 7.15
C ILE A 61 -1.44 -14.54 7.11
N GLY A 62 -0.70 -15.54 6.62
CA GLY A 62 -1.11 -16.94 6.59
C GLY A 62 -1.92 -17.36 5.36
N ILE A 63 -1.85 -16.60 4.26
CA ILE A 63 -2.43 -17.03 2.98
C ILE A 63 -1.53 -18.13 2.38
N PRO A 64 -2.07 -19.30 2.02
CA PRO A 64 -1.28 -20.36 1.41
C PRO A 64 -0.71 -19.93 0.04
N GLU A 65 0.55 -20.25 -0.24
CA GLU A 65 1.25 -19.90 -1.51
C GLU A 65 0.45 -20.30 -2.77
N LYS A 66 -0.27 -21.43 -2.73
CA LYS A 66 -1.14 -21.88 -3.83
C LYS A 66 -2.24 -20.88 -4.22
N CYS A 67 -2.56 -19.92 -3.36
CA CYS A 67 -3.51 -18.85 -3.64
C CYS A 67 -2.90 -17.72 -4.50
N HIS A 68 -1.58 -17.69 -4.66
CA HIS A 68 -0.85 -16.73 -5.50
C HIS A 68 -0.50 -17.29 -6.89
N GLU A 69 -0.67 -18.60 -7.08
CA GLU A 69 -0.45 -19.26 -8.35
C GLU A 69 -1.44 -18.72 -9.40
N ILE A 70 -0.90 -18.35 -10.57
CA ILE A 70 -1.73 -17.97 -11.72
C ILE A 70 -2.32 -19.26 -12.31
N LEU A 71 -3.64 -19.32 -12.38
CA LEU A 71 -4.32 -20.42 -13.06
C LEU A 71 -4.02 -20.35 -14.57
N GLU A 72 -3.47 -21.43 -15.12
CA GLU A 72 -3.31 -21.65 -16.56
C GLU A 72 -4.65 -21.87 -17.27
#